data_AF-A0AAV1KH52-F1
#
_entry.id   AF-A0AAV1KH52-F1
#
_cell.length_a   1.000
_cell.length_b   1.000
_cell.length_c   1.000
_cell.angle_alpha   90.00
_cell.angle_beta   90.00
_cell.angle_gamma   90.00
#
_symmetry.space_group_name_H-M   'P 1'
#
loop_
_entity.id
_entity.type
_entity.pdbx_description
1 polymer ?
#
loop_
_entity_poly.entity_id
_entity_poly.type
_entity_poly.pdbx_seq_one_letter_code
_entity_poly.pdbx_strand_id
1 'polypeptide(L)'
;MGKPITEEQIEKLCEHLKIDNFRKNKAINYDNLKFTGLFNDKESFIRKGKVGGWRDYFDEEMKEQAQRWIDENLRDTDLRFPH
;
A
#
# COMPACT_ATOMS: atom_id res chain seq x y z
N MET A 1 -4.23 21.22 -1.99
CA MET A 1 -5.56 21.66 -1.50
C MET A 1 -5.55 23.06 -0.85
N GLY A 2 -4.48 23.87 -0.91
CA GLY A 2 -4.50 25.30 -0.52
C GLY A 2 -4.92 25.64 0.93
N LYS A 3 -5.13 24.63 1.79
CA LYS A 3 -5.59 24.80 3.17
C LYS A 3 -4.38 24.93 4.10
N PRO A 4 -4.36 25.92 5.01
CA PRO A 4 -3.35 25.96 6.05
C PRO A 4 -3.53 24.73 6.96
N ILE A 5 -2.42 24.14 7.37
CA ILE A 5 -2.38 23.01 8.30
C ILE A 5 -1.38 23.33 9.41
N THR A 6 -1.78 23.09 10.66
CA THR A 6 -0.88 23.28 11.81
C THR A 6 -0.04 22.02 12.04
N GLU A 7 1.07 22.15 12.76
CA GLU A 7 1.90 20.99 13.14
C GLU A 7 1.09 19.96 13.94
N GLU A 8 0.26 20.41 14.89
CA GLU A 8 -0.65 19.54 15.65
C GLU A 8 -1.61 18.76 14.74
N GLN A 9 -2.12 19.39 13.68
CA GLN A 9 -2.98 18.73 12.71
C GLN A 9 -2.21 17.69 11.88
N ILE A 10 -0.95 17.98 11.51
CA ILE A 10 -0.06 17.03 10.85
C ILE A 10 0.20 15.84 11.76
N GLU A 11 0.59 16.06 13.02
CA GLU A 11 0.86 15.00 14.00
C GLU A 11 -0.36 14.10 14.21
N LYS A 12 -1.54 14.70 14.39
CA LYS A 12 -2.79 13.95 14.55
C LYS A 12 -3.13 13.13 13.30
N LEU A 13 -2.89 13.67 12.11
CA LEU A 13 -3.13 12.97 10.85
C LEU A 13 -2.12 11.83 10.67
N CYS A 14 -0.84 12.07 10.96
CA CYS A 14 0.21 11.05 10.94
C CYS A 14 -0.14 9.89 11.86
N GLU A 15 -0.55 10.16 13.10
CA GLU A 15 -1.00 9.14 14.05
C GLU A 15 -2.19 8.37 13.51
N HIS A 16 -3.20 9.06 12.98
CA HIS A 16 -4.39 8.41 12.40
C HIS A 16 -4.04 7.48 11.23
N LEU A 17 -3.09 7.89 10.37
CA LEU A 17 -2.67 7.16 9.18
C LEU A 17 -1.61 6.09 9.45
N LYS A 18 -1.06 5.99 10.67
CA LYS A 18 -0.17 4.87 11.04
C LYS A 18 -0.87 3.56 10.70
N ILE A 19 -0.16 2.67 9.99
CA ILE A 19 -0.75 1.45 9.42
C ILE A 19 -1.49 0.60 10.46
N ASP A 20 -0.97 0.54 11.69
CA ASP A 20 -1.58 -0.23 12.78
C ASP A 20 -2.86 0.39 13.33
N ASN A 21 -3.00 1.72 13.25
CA ASN A 21 -4.25 2.41 13.58
C ASN A 21 -5.23 2.30 12.41
N PHE A 22 -4.74 2.57 11.20
CA PHE A 22 -5.53 2.55 9.98
C PHE A 22 -6.18 1.18 9.73
N ARG A 23 -5.44 0.07 9.95
CA ARG A 23 -5.98 -1.29 9.79
C ARG A 23 -7.11 -1.64 10.77
N LYS A 24 -7.15 -0.99 11.93
CA LYS A 24 -8.17 -1.22 12.97
C LYS A 24 -9.42 -0.35 12.75
N ASN A 25 -9.34 0.66 11.88
CA ASN A 25 -10.44 1.57 11.61
C ASN A 25 -11.56 0.87 10.82
N LYS A 26 -12.66 0.56 11.50
CA LYS A 26 -13.82 -0.13 10.92
C LYS A 26 -14.54 0.64 9.81
N ALA A 27 -14.32 1.95 9.71
CA ALA A 27 -14.87 2.75 8.61
C ALA A 27 -14.23 2.43 7.25
N ILE A 28 -13.04 1.81 7.23
CA ILE A 28 -12.24 1.65 6.01
C ILE A 28 -11.56 0.27 5.87
N ASN A 29 -11.50 -0.53 6.93
CA ASN A 29 -10.77 -1.79 6.88
C ASN A 29 -11.55 -2.93 6.21
N TYR A 30 -12.83 -2.68 5.88
CA TYR A 30 -13.76 -3.60 5.19
C TYR A 30 -13.96 -4.96 5.87
N ASP A 31 -13.66 -5.10 7.16
CA ASP A 31 -13.92 -6.35 7.89
C ASP A 31 -15.41 -6.71 7.91
N ASN A 32 -16.29 -5.71 7.83
CA ASN A 32 -17.72 -5.94 7.72
C ASN A 32 -18.08 -6.70 6.44
N LEU A 33 -17.31 -6.64 5.36
CA LEU A 33 -17.67 -7.39 4.15
C LEU A 33 -17.39 -8.90 4.29
N LYS A 34 -16.67 -9.34 5.34
CA LYS A 34 -16.41 -10.76 5.61
C LYS A 34 -17.69 -11.53 5.93
N PHE A 35 -18.62 -10.95 6.70
CA PHE A 35 -19.87 -11.64 7.02
C PHE A 35 -20.77 -11.90 5.81
N THR A 36 -20.55 -11.17 4.70
CA THR A 36 -21.34 -11.34 3.47
C THR A 36 -20.90 -12.56 2.65
N GLY A 37 -19.76 -13.18 2.99
CA GLY A 37 -19.15 -14.26 2.22
C GLY A 37 -18.42 -13.78 0.95
N LEU A 38 -18.44 -12.47 0.64
CA LEU A 38 -17.71 -11.90 -0.51
C LEU A 38 -16.20 -11.76 -0.25
N PHE A 39 -15.79 -11.72 1.02
CA PHE A 39 -14.39 -11.56 1.43
C PHE A 39 -13.92 -12.79 2.20
N ASN A 40 -12.66 -13.16 2.00
CA ASN A 40 -12.02 -14.22 2.76
C ASN A 40 -11.80 -13.80 4.22
N ASP A 41 -12.18 -14.66 5.16
CA ASP A 41 -12.02 -14.44 6.60
C ASP A 41 -10.56 -14.43 7.06
N LYS A 42 -9.67 -15.10 6.32
CA LYS A 42 -8.25 -15.23 6.66
C LYS A 42 -7.41 -14.04 6.24
N GLU A 43 -7.91 -13.24 5.30
CA GLU A 43 -7.18 -12.11 4.74
C GLU A 43 -7.74 -10.78 5.24
N SER A 44 -6.97 -9.71 5.05
CA SER A 44 -7.37 -8.36 5.43
C SER A 44 -7.14 -7.39 4.29
N PHE A 45 -8.08 -6.48 4.05
CA PHE A 45 -7.95 -5.46 3.02
C PHE A 45 -6.72 -4.57 3.26
N ILE A 46 -6.57 -4.08 4.49
CA ILE A 46 -5.36 -3.40 4.95
C ILE A 46 -4.35 -4.47 5.42
N ARG A 47 -3.40 -4.82 4.54
CA ARG A 47 -2.50 -5.99 4.67
C ARG A 47 -1.16 -5.67 5.35
N LYS A 48 -0.02 -5.72 4.65
CA LYS A 48 1.31 -5.56 5.27
C LYS A 48 1.72 -4.09 5.47
N GLY A 49 1.32 -3.19 4.58
CA GLY A 49 1.69 -1.77 4.62
C GLY A 49 3.19 -1.51 4.57
N LYS A 50 3.94 -2.29 3.79
CA LYS A 50 5.40 -2.20 3.68
C LYS A 50 5.84 -2.19 2.22
N VAL A 51 6.82 -1.35 1.91
CA VAL A 51 7.56 -1.36 0.64
C VAL A 51 8.46 -2.59 0.57
N GLY A 52 8.70 -3.11 -0.63
CA GLY A 52 9.59 -4.25 -0.85
C GLY A 52 8.98 -5.64 -0.56
N GLY A 53 7.72 -5.70 -0.10
CA GLY A 53 7.05 -6.97 0.21
C GLY A 53 6.84 -7.91 -0.98
N TRP A 54 7.12 -7.48 -2.21
CA TRP A 54 7.11 -8.31 -3.41
C TRP A 54 8.26 -9.33 -3.43
N ARG A 55 9.38 -9.04 -2.74
CA ARG A 55 10.56 -9.93 -2.69
C ARG A 55 10.27 -11.28 -2.02
N ASP A 56 9.24 -11.33 -1.17
CA ASP A 56 8.77 -12.57 -0.55
C ASP A 56 8.07 -13.52 -1.56
N TYR A 57 7.72 -13.02 -2.76
CA TYR A 57 6.88 -13.73 -3.74
C TYR A 57 7.57 -13.95 -5.10
N PHE A 58 8.72 -13.32 -5.33
CA PHE A 58 9.43 -13.38 -6.61
C PHE A 58 10.70 -14.19 -6.43
N ASP A 59 10.86 -15.24 -7.23
CA ASP A 59 12.15 -15.90 -7.42
C ASP A 59 13.07 -15.08 -8.35
N GLU A 60 14.26 -15.61 -8.66
CA GLU A 60 15.24 -14.90 -9.50
C GLU A 60 14.77 -14.69 -10.94
N GLU A 61 14.07 -15.66 -11.53
CA GLU A 61 13.56 -15.53 -12.89
C GLU A 61 12.47 -14.45 -12.96
N MET A 62 11.54 -14.46 -12.01
CA MET A 62 10.48 -13.46 -11.90
C MET A 62 11.06 -12.05 -11.65
N LYS A 63 12.12 -11.93 -10.84
CA LYS A 63 12.82 -10.66 -10.62
C LYS A 63 13.37 -10.08 -11.91
N GLU A 64 14.10 -10.89 -12.68
CA GLU A 64 14.65 -10.45 -13.95
C GLU A 64 13.57 -10.11 -14.97
N GLN A 65 12.51 -10.92 -15.04
CA GLN A 65 11.37 -10.65 -15.91
C GLN A 65 10.72 -9.32 -15.57
N ALA A 66 10.47 -9.06 -14.29
CA ALA A 66 9.88 -7.80 -13.83
C ALA A 66 10.80 -6.60 -14.13
N GLN A 67 12.10 -6.74 -13.91
CA GLN A 67 13.07 -5.68 -14.20
C GLN A 67 13.07 -5.33 -15.68
N ARG A 68 13.14 -6.34 -16.57
CA ARG A 68 13.08 -6.12 -18.03
C ARG A 68 11.79 -5.41 -18.43
N TRP A 69 10.65 -5.86 -17.90
CA TRP A 69 9.35 -5.23 -18.18
C TRP A 69 9.31 -3.77 -17.72
N ILE A 70 9.80 -3.45 -16.52
CA ILE A 70 9.87 -2.07 -16.02
C ILE A 70 10.76 -1.21 -16.93
N ASP A 71 11.95 -1.70 -17.28
CA ASP A 71 12.91 -0.95 -18.11
C ASP A 71 12.37 -0.67 -19.51
N GLU A 72 11.67 -1.63 -20.12
CA GLU A 72 11.03 -1.47 -21.43
C GLU A 72 9.89 -0.44 -21.38
N ASN A 73 9.04 -0.47 -20.36
CA ASN A 73 7.89 0.41 -20.27
C ASN A 73 8.26 1.83 -19.84
N LEU A 74 9.40 2.03 -19.18
CA LEU A 74 9.87 3.34 -18.76
C LEU A 74 10.87 3.99 -19.71
N ARG A 75 11.39 3.24 -20.71
CA ARG A 75 12.51 3.64 -21.59
C ARG A 75 12.39 5.06 -22.15
N ASP A 76 11.24 5.39 -22.71
CA ASP A 76 11.00 6.66 -23.41
C ASP A 76 10.18 7.64 -22.57
N THR A 77 10.27 7.49 -21.24
CA THR A 77 9.60 8.33 -20.25
C THR A 77 10.59 8.89 -19.22
N ASP A 78 10.22 10.01 -18.62
CA ASP A 78 10.89 10.57 -17.44
C ASP A 78 10.34 10.01 -16.12
N LEU A 79 9.31 9.15 -16.16
CA LEU A 79 8.70 8.55 -14.98
C LEU A 79 9.69 7.63 -14.25
N ARG A 80 9.92 7.89 -12.96
CA ARG A 80 10.75 7.05 -12.07
C ARG A 80 10.05 6.84 -10.73
N PHE A 81 10.15 5.64 -10.19
CA PHE A 81 9.64 5.32 -8.85
C PHE A 81 10.69 5.65 -7.79
N PRO A 82 10.32 6.31 -6.67
CA PRO A 82 11.22 6.52 -5.55
C PRO A 82 11.56 5.18 -4.86
N HIS A 83 12.77 5.07 -4.32
CA HIS A 83 13.28 3.88 -3.63
C HIS A 83 12.78 3.77 -2.19
#